data_AF-A0A1V9BDM3-F1
#
_entry.id   AF-A0A1V9BDM3-F1
#
_cell.length_a   1.000
_cell.length_b   1.000
_cell.length_c   1.000
_cell.angle_alpha   90.00
_cell.angle_beta   90.00
_cell.angle_gamma   90.00
#
_symmetry.space_group_name_H-M   'P 1'
#
loop_
_entity.id
_entity.type
_entity.pdbx_description
1 polymer ?
#
loop_
_entity_poly.entity_id
_entity_poly.type
_entity_poly.pdbx_seq_one_letter_code
_entity_poly.pdbx_strand_id
1 'polypeptide(L)'
;MNERVNEAVRAVEQARAAVEEAQAGNSAANLQRANQQLQAASQILAAAREQAAQAGSSMPPELERAAAMLRRLYETEQSLRL
;
A
#
# COMPACT_ATOMS: atom_id res chain seq x y z
N MET A 1 7.34 -11.64 14.04
CA MET A 1 5.97 -11.31 13.58
C MET A 1 5.80 -9.79 13.36
N ASN A 2 6.23 -8.92 14.29
CA ASN A 2 6.09 -7.46 14.14
C ASN A 2 6.87 -6.82 12.98
N GLU A 3 8.01 -7.37 12.56
CA GLU A 3 8.83 -6.76 11.49
C GLU A 3 8.10 -6.73 10.14
N ARG A 4 7.36 -7.78 9.79
CA ARG A 4 6.61 -7.89 8.53
C ARG A 4 5.38 -6.99 8.50
N VAL A 5 4.72 -6.81 9.65
CA VAL A 5 3.63 -5.84 9.80
C VAL A 5 4.17 -4.43 9.62
N ASN A 6 5.28 -4.10 10.28
CA ASN A 6 5.93 -2.79 10.15
C ASN A 6 6.40 -2.53 8.71
N GLU A 7 6.93 -3.54 8.03
CA GLU A 7 7.33 -3.46 6.62
C GLU A 7 6.12 -3.16 5.72
N ALA A 8 5.01 -3.87 5.91
CA ALA A 8 3.78 -3.64 5.15
C ALA A 8 3.20 -2.23 5.38
N VAL A 9 3.17 -1.77 6.63
CA VAL A 9 2.72 -0.40 6.96
C VAL A 9 3.62 0.63 6.29
N ARG A 10 4.95 0.49 6.39
CA ARG A 10 5.91 1.40 5.74
C ARG A 10 5.75 1.41 4.23
N ALA A 11 5.56 0.25 3.60
CA ALA A 11 5.35 0.18 2.15
C ALA A 11 4.07 0.93 1.72
N VAL A 12 2.99 0.80 2.50
CA VAL A 12 1.74 1.53 2.26
C VAL A 12 1.91 3.04 2.47
N GLU A 13 2.70 3.48 3.46
CA GLU A 13 3.04 4.89 3.64
C GLU A 13 3.88 5.46 2.48
N GLN A 14 4.85 4.68 1.96
CA GLN A 14 5.62 5.06 0.77
C GLN A 14 4.73 5.18 -0.46
N ALA A 15 3.81 4.23 -0.64
CA ALA A 15 2.83 4.28 -1.73
C ALA A 15 1.92 5.51 -1.61
N ARG A 16 1.52 5.88 -0.39
CA ARG A 16 0.77 7.13 -0.15
C ARG A 16 1.54 8.35 -0.60
N ALA A 17 2.78 8.50 -0.16
CA ALA A 17 3.62 9.64 -0.54
C ALA A 17 3.75 9.75 -2.07
N ALA A 18 3.96 8.61 -2.75
CA ALA A 18 4.06 8.58 -4.21
C ALA A 18 2.74 8.98 -4.90
N VAL A 19 1.59 8.57 -4.36
CA VAL A 19 0.27 9.00 -4.87
C VAL A 19 0.05 10.49 -4.64
N GLU A 20 0.40 11.02 -3.47
CA GLU A 20 0.31 12.47 -3.18
C GLU A 20 1.20 13.29 -4.14
N GLU A 21 2.42 12.82 -4.43
CA GLU A 21 3.30 13.42 -5.45
C GLU A 21 2.71 13.35 -6.87
N ALA A 22 2.04 12.24 -7.20
CA ALA A 22 1.36 12.08 -8.48
C ALA A 22 0.16 13.01 -8.62
N GLN A 23 -0.60 13.21 -7.53
CA GLN A 23 -1.69 14.19 -7.48
C GLN A 23 -1.18 15.62 -7.66
N ALA A 24 -0.09 15.98 -6.99
CA ALA A 24 0.44 17.34 -7.03
C ALA A 24 1.14 17.66 -8.36
N GLY A 25 1.88 16.70 -8.92
CA GLY A 25 2.67 16.92 -10.13
C GLY A 25 1.94 16.57 -11.44
N ASN A 26 0.87 15.77 -11.38
CA ASN A 26 0.07 15.26 -12.50
C ASN A 26 0.88 14.86 -13.76
N SER A 27 2.08 14.30 -13.56
CA SER A 27 2.96 13.87 -14.63
C SER A 27 2.88 12.35 -14.82
N ALA A 28 3.00 11.88 -16.06
CA ALA A 28 2.98 10.46 -16.38
C ALA A 28 4.04 9.66 -15.59
N ALA A 29 5.22 10.25 -15.36
CA ALA A 29 6.28 9.65 -14.56
C ALA A 29 5.90 9.48 -13.08
N ASN A 30 5.21 10.47 -12.48
CA ASN A 30 4.76 10.38 -11.09
C ASN A 30 3.61 9.37 -10.95
N LEU A 31 2.67 9.33 -11.90
CA LEU A 31 1.60 8.32 -11.93
C LEU A 31 2.17 6.90 -12.05
N GLN A 32 3.17 6.71 -12.91
CA GLN A 32 3.87 5.43 -13.04
C GLN A 32 4.58 5.04 -11.73
N ARG A 33 5.27 5.98 -11.08
CA ARG A 33 5.93 5.74 -9.79
C ARG A 33 4.91 5.38 -8.71
N ALA A 34 3.81 6.12 -8.62
CA ALA A 34 2.72 5.84 -7.68
C ALA A 34 2.18 4.42 -7.87
N ASN A 35 1.92 4.03 -9.12
CA ASN A 35 1.43 2.69 -9.43
C ASN A 35 2.44 1.59 -9.06
N GLN A 36 3.73 1.80 -9.33
CA GLN A 36 4.79 0.86 -8.91
C GLN A 36 4.83 0.69 -7.39
N GLN A 37 4.74 1.79 -6.64
CA GLN A 37 4.74 1.74 -5.18
C GLN A 37 3.48 1.07 -4.62
N LEU A 38 2.31 1.32 -5.23
CA LEU A 38 1.06 0.64 -4.86
C LEU A 38 1.13 -0.88 -5.10
N GLN A 39 1.74 -1.30 -6.21
CA GLN A 39 1.95 -2.72 -6.49
C GLN A 39 2.90 -3.37 -5.49
N ALA A 40 4.02 -2.72 -5.18
CA ALA A 40 4.97 -3.19 -4.19
C ALA A 40 4.33 -3.31 -2.80
N ALA A 41 3.63 -2.27 -2.35
CA ALA A 41 2.90 -2.27 -1.09
C ALA A 41 1.83 -3.38 -1.02
N SER A 42 1.13 -3.64 -2.13
CA SER A 42 0.16 -4.74 -2.22
C SER A 42 0.79 -6.11 -2.01
N GLN A 43 1.96 -6.35 -2.61
CA GLN A 43 2.66 -7.63 -2.48
C GLN A 43 3.17 -7.85 -1.06
N ILE A 44 3.80 -6.82 -0.46
CA ILE A 44 4.30 -6.88 0.92
C ILE A 44 3.14 -7.10 1.89
N LEU A 45 2.01 -6.39 1.70
CA LEU A 45 0.84 -6.53 2.55
C LEU A 45 0.19 -7.91 2.41
N ALA A 46 0.13 -8.48 1.20
CA ALA A 46 -0.35 -9.85 0.99
C ALA A 46 0.53 -10.87 1.73
N ALA A 47 1.86 -10.73 1.63
CA ALA A 47 2.79 -11.61 2.34
C ALA A 47 2.64 -11.51 3.87
N ALA A 48 2.46 -10.30 4.41
CA ALA A 48 2.22 -10.10 5.84
C ALA A 48 0.87 -10.69 6.30
N ARG A 49 -0.17 -10.60 5.46
CA ARG A 49 -1.48 -11.23 5.74
C ARG A 49 -1.38 -12.76 5.77
N GLU A 50 -0.69 -13.33 4.80
CA GLU A 50 -0.52 -14.79 4.72
C GLU A 50 0.24 -15.32 5.94
N GLN A 51 1.28 -14.61 6.38
CA GLN A 51 2.00 -14.98 7.60
C GLN A 51 1.13 -14.88 8.86
N ALA A 52 0.30 -13.84 8.98
CA ALA A 52 -0.62 -13.73 10.11
C ALA A 52 -1.63 -14.90 10.12
N ALA A 53 -2.15 -15.27 8.95
CA ALA A 53 -3.05 -16.40 8.79
C ALA A 53 -2.37 -17.75 9.11
N GLN A 54 -1.13 -17.97 8.63
CA GLN A 54 -0.36 -19.18 8.94
C GLN A 54 -0.02 -19.29 10.43
N ALA A 55 0.19 -18.16 11.11
CA ALA A 55 0.41 -18.12 12.55
C ALA A 55 -0.88 -18.35 13.37
N GLY A 56 -2.03 -18.58 12.72
CA GLY A 56 -3.33 -18.75 13.38
C GLY A 56 -3.76 -17.50 14.16
N SER A 57 -3.15 -16.36 13.88
CA SER A 57 -3.43 -15.10 14.56
C SER A 57 -4.45 -14.31 13.76
N SER A 58 -5.37 -13.64 14.47
CA SER A 58 -6.19 -12.60 13.87
C SER A 58 -5.29 -11.53 13.25
N MET A 59 -5.74 -10.98 12.14
CA MET A 59 -4.99 -9.98 11.38
C MET A 59 -4.73 -8.76 12.28
N PRO A 60 -3.47 -8.28 12.39
CA PRO A 60 -3.17 -7.12 13.22
C PRO A 60 -3.96 -5.89 12.74
N PRO A 61 -4.52 -5.07 13.66
CA PRO A 61 -5.32 -3.90 13.28
C PRO A 61 -4.54 -2.88 12.44
N GLU A 62 -3.22 -2.79 12.61
CA GLU A 62 -2.34 -1.98 11.77
C GLU A 62 -2.31 -2.48 10.33
N LEU A 63 -2.32 -3.80 10.14
CA LEU A 63 -2.35 -4.43 8.83
C LEU A 63 -3.70 -4.22 8.14
N GLU A 64 -4.80 -4.23 8.90
CA GLU A 64 -6.15 -3.93 8.38
C GLU A 64 -6.25 -2.48 7.93
N ARG A 65 -5.74 -1.54 8.74
CA ARG A 65 -5.67 -0.12 8.39
C ARG A 65 -4.81 0.09 7.15
N ALA A 66 -3.66 -0.55 7.07
CA ALA A 66 -2.79 -0.49 5.90
C ALA A 66 -3.48 -1.04 4.64
N ALA A 67 -4.26 -2.12 4.76
CA ALA A 67 -5.02 -2.69 3.65
C ALA A 67 -6.13 -1.75 3.16
N ALA A 68 -6.88 -1.15 4.09
CA ALA A 68 -7.92 -0.17 3.78
C ALA A 68 -7.35 1.08 3.12
N MET A 69 -6.21 1.56 3.63
CA MET A 69 -5.49 2.69 3.07
C MET A 69 -5.00 2.41 1.65
N LEU A 70 -4.36 1.25 1.43
CA LEU A 70 -3.90 0.83 0.11
C LEU A 70 -5.03 0.79 -0.91
N ARG A 71 -6.21 0.26 -0.53
CA ARG A 71 -7.39 0.26 -1.39
C ARG A 71 -7.81 1.67 -1.81
N ARG A 72 -7.88 2.61 -0.85
CA ARG A 72 -8.22 4.02 -1.13
C ARG A 72 -7.19 4.68 -2.05
N LEU A 73 -5.91 4.34 -1.89
CA LEU A 73 -4.86 4.86 -2.76
C LEU A 73 -4.97 4.33 -4.19
N TYR A 74 -5.34 3.07 -4.40
CA TYR A 74 -5.64 2.53 -5.74
C TYR A 74 -6.82 3.25 -6.40
N GLU A 75 -7.91 3.49 -5.66
CA GLU A 75 -9.06 4.24 -6.16
C GLU A 75 -8.67 5.67 -6.55
N THR A 76 -7.83 6.30 -5.73
CA THR A 76 -7.27 7.62 -6.00
C THR A 76 -6.40 7.63 -7.25
N GLU A 77 -5.47 6.69 -7.38
CA GLU A 77 -4.56 6.60 -8.53
C GLU A 77 -5.31 6.32 -9.84
N GLN A 78 -6.34 5.47 -9.81
CA GLN A 78 -7.23 5.25 -10.96
C GLN A 78 -7.97 6.53 -11.36
N SER A 79 -8.43 7.31 -10.37
CA SER A 79 -9.14 8.57 -10.63
C SER A 79 -8.24 9.63 -11.27
N LEU A 80 -6.93 9.58 -11.03
CA LEU A 80 -5.95 10.49 -11.64
C LEU A 80 -5.61 10.14 -13.09
N ARG A 81 -6.00 8.94 -13.56
CA ARG A 81 -5.77 8.49 -14.94
C ARG A 81 -6.95 8.74 -15.88
N LEU A 82 -8.13 9.03 -15.32
CA LEU A 82 -9.36 9.32 -16.05
C LEU A 82 -9.41 10.79 -16.47
#